data_AF-A0A2A6P4V4-F1
#
_entry.id   AF-A0A2A6P4V4-F1
#
_cell.length_a   1.000
_cell.length_b   1.000
_cell.length_c   1.000
_cell.angle_alpha   90.00
_cell.angle_beta   90.00
_cell.angle_gamma   90.00
#
_symmetry.space_group_name_H-M   'P 1'
#
loop_
_entity.id
_entity.type
_entity.pdbx_description
1 polymer ?
#
loop_
_entity_poly.entity_id
_entity_poly.type
_entity_poly.pdbx_seq_one_letter_code
_entity_poly.pdbx_strand_id
1 'polypeptide(L)'
;MAPRKQKPAEPAAVVEVAPEQPPVSYIANPVAVAHATPRTRDDIAIRDAVRKALAETEAMVGDFLDGQTAEGFSLTEIDQLYVLELPLMVGIRADNGRVRASYDARIIDRQA
;
A
#
# COMPACT_ATOMS: atom_id res chain seq x y z
N MET A 1 44.82 -43.72 -30.87
CA MET A 1 43.82 -42.65 -30.67
C MET A 1 43.21 -42.82 -29.29
N ALA A 2 43.33 -41.83 -28.40
CA ALA A 2 42.71 -41.86 -27.06
C ALA A 2 41.44 -41.01 -27.05
N PRO A 3 40.35 -41.43 -26.38
CA PRO A 3 39.09 -40.70 -26.38
C PRO A 3 39.16 -39.50 -25.43
N ARG A 4 38.70 -38.33 -25.88
CA ARG A 4 38.61 -37.12 -25.04
C ARG A 4 37.45 -37.26 -24.06
N LYS A 5 37.70 -37.00 -22.77
CA LYS A 5 36.70 -36.98 -21.70
C LYS A 5 35.63 -35.91 -21.98
N GLN A 6 34.35 -36.29 -21.86
CA GLN A 6 33.21 -35.37 -21.92
C GLN A 6 33.25 -34.37 -20.76
N LYS A 7 32.94 -33.11 -21.08
CA LYS A 7 32.78 -32.01 -20.12
C LYS A 7 31.49 -32.26 -19.30
N PRO A 8 31.48 -32.05 -17.97
CA PRO A 8 30.27 -32.22 -17.17
C PRO A 8 29.18 -31.24 -17.60
N ALA A 9 27.94 -31.70 -17.68
CA ALA A 9 26.78 -30.87 -17.94
C ALA A 9 26.55 -29.90 -16.78
N GLU A 10 26.29 -28.64 -17.10
CA GLU A 10 25.91 -27.61 -16.12
C GLU A 10 24.57 -27.98 -15.48
N PRO A 11 24.42 -27.81 -14.15
CA PRO A 11 23.17 -28.11 -13.47
C PRO A 11 22.08 -27.15 -13.96
N ALA A 12 20.93 -27.70 -14.33
CA ALA A 12 19.77 -26.94 -14.76
C ALA A 12 19.37 -25.95 -13.66
N ALA A 13 19.24 -24.67 -14.03
CA ALA A 13 18.74 -23.65 -13.12
C ALA A 13 17.33 -24.03 -12.67
N VAL A 14 17.18 -24.26 -11.36
CA VAL A 14 15.86 -24.45 -10.75
C VAL A 14 15.18 -23.10 -10.80
N VAL A 15 14.18 -22.97 -11.65
CA VAL A 15 13.34 -21.76 -11.71
C VAL A 15 12.53 -21.72 -10.42
N GLU A 16 12.88 -20.79 -9.53
CA GLU A 16 12.10 -20.48 -8.34
C GLU A 16 10.76 -19.89 -8.79
N VAL A 17 9.69 -20.69 -8.70
CA VAL A 17 8.34 -20.24 -9.01
C VAL A 17 7.93 -19.27 -7.91
N ALA A 18 7.92 -17.97 -8.21
CA ALA A 18 7.43 -16.96 -7.30
C ALA A 18 5.98 -17.32 -6.90
N PRO A 19 5.62 -17.25 -5.60
CA PRO A 19 4.28 -17.57 -5.15
C PRO A 19 3.26 -16.65 -5.84
N GLU A 20 2.21 -17.24 -6.39
CA GLU A 20 1.14 -16.53 -7.09
C GLU A 20 0.46 -15.57 -6.10
N GLN A 21 0.62 -14.26 -6.31
CA GLN A 21 -0.04 -13.28 -5.45
C GLN A 21 -1.52 -13.19 -5.81
N PRO A 22 -2.43 -13.08 -4.83
CA PRO A 22 -3.84 -12.89 -5.10
C PRO A 22 -4.05 -11.60 -5.91
N PRO A 23 -5.03 -11.60 -6.84
CA PRO A 23 -5.28 -10.46 -7.71
C PRO A 23 -5.61 -9.20 -6.91
N VAL A 24 -5.07 -8.07 -7.34
CA VAL A 24 -5.32 -6.75 -6.74
C VAL A 24 -6.42 -6.05 -7.53
N SER A 25 -7.49 -5.68 -6.83
CA SER A 25 -8.51 -4.77 -7.35
C SER A 25 -8.17 -3.34 -6.96
N TYR A 26 -8.36 -2.37 -7.86
CA TYR A 26 -8.02 -0.98 -7.59
C TYR A 26 -9.26 -0.10 -7.49
N ILE A 27 -9.30 0.76 -6.47
CA ILE A 27 -10.34 1.74 -6.22
C ILE A 27 -9.76 3.13 -6.44
N ALA A 28 -10.27 3.84 -7.45
CA ALA A 28 -9.82 5.20 -7.79
C ALA A 28 -10.40 6.28 -6.87
N ASN A 29 -11.56 6.03 -6.26
CA ASN A 29 -12.20 6.98 -5.35
C ASN A 29 -12.56 6.29 -4.03
N PRO A 30 -11.60 6.21 -3.08
CA PRO A 30 -11.82 5.53 -1.82
C PRO A 30 -12.85 6.24 -0.93
N VAL A 31 -12.95 7.58 -1.03
CA VAL A 31 -13.93 8.36 -0.28
C VAL A 31 -15.36 7.99 -0.69
N ALA A 32 -15.63 7.91 -2.00
CA ALA A 32 -16.94 7.48 -2.49
C ALA A 32 -17.31 6.07 -2.02
N VAL A 33 -16.35 5.14 -2.03
CA VAL A 33 -16.55 3.78 -1.52
C VAL A 33 -16.83 3.78 -0.01
N ALA A 34 -16.10 4.59 0.77
CA ALA A 34 -16.31 4.70 2.21
C ALA A 34 -17.72 5.21 2.57
N HIS A 35 -18.33 6.05 1.74
CA HIS A 35 -19.67 6.59 1.94
C HIS A 35 -20.79 5.81 1.21
N ALA A 36 -20.45 4.81 0.40
CA ALA A 36 -21.44 4.00 -0.28
C ALA A 36 -22.23 3.10 0.68
N THR A 37 -23.51 2.91 0.39
CA THR A 37 -24.34 1.89 1.04
C THR A 37 -24.02 0.52 0.42
N PRO A 38 -23.38 -0.41 1.15
CA PRO A 38 -23.01 -1.72 0.60
C PRO A 38 -24.25 -2.59 0.39
N ARG A 39 -24.24 -3.43 -0.63
CA ARG A 39 -25.37 -4.33 -0.97
C ARG A 39 -25.06 -5.79 -0.68
N THR A 40 -23.78 -6.16 -0.72
CA THR A 40 -23.31 -7.52 -0.47
C THR A 40 -22.40 -7.57 0.77
N ARG A 41 -22.13 -8.78 1.28
CA ARG A 41 -21.15 -8.99 2.36
C ARG A 41 -19.74 -8.55 1.93
N ASP A 42 -19.39 -8.78 0.67
CA ASP A 42 -18.09 -8.39 0.13
C ASP A 42 -17.97 -6.87 0.03
N ASP A 43 -19.06 -6.18 -0.36
CA ASP A 43 -19.11 -4.72 -0.36
C ASP A 43 -18.88 -4.14 1.05
N ILE A 44 -19.44 -4.80 2.08
CA ILE A 44 -19.23 -4.40 3.48
C ILE A 44 -17.74 -4.53 3.83
N ALA A 45 -17.13 -5.68 3.52
CA ALA A 45 -15.73 -5.93 3.82
C ALA A 45 -14.79 -4.95 3.09
N ILE A 46 -15.08 -4.63 1.82
CA ILE A 46 -14.34 -3.63 1.04
C ILE A 46 -14.50 -2.24 1.65
N ARG A 47 -15.73 -1.81 1.92
CA ARG A 47 -15.99 -0.49 2.52
C ARG A 47 -15.27 -0.34 3.86
N ASP A 48 -15.35 -1.35 4.71
CA ASP A 48 -14.75 -1.29 6.05
C ASP A 48 -13.22 -1.32 5.98
N ALA A 49 -12.63 -2.06 5.03
CA ALA A 49 -11.20 -2.02 4.76
C ALA A 49 -10.75 -0.64 4.24
N VAL A 50 -11.52 -0.03 3.33
CA VAL A 50 -11.24 1.33 2.82
C VAL A 50 -11.37 2.37 3.94
N ARG A 51 -12.43 2.31 4.75
CA ARG A 51 -12.61 3.20 5.91
C ARG A 51 -11.46 3.09 6.88
N LYS A 52 -11.02 1.87 7.18
CA LYS A 52 -9.88 1.64 8.05
C LYS A 52 -8.61 2.30 7.49
N ALA A 53 -8.32 2.10 6.21
CA ALA A 53 -7.15 2.69 5.56
C ALA A 53 -7.19 4.24 5.56
N LEU A 54 -8.36 4.83 5.33
CA LEU A 54 -8.56 6.28 5.43
C LEU A 54 -8.35 6.79 6.86
N ALA A 55 -8.90 6.08 7.86
CA ALA A 55 -8.73 6.43 9.27
C ALA A 55 -7.27 6.32 9.74
N GLU A 56 -6.54 5.29 9.29
CA GLU A 56 -5.10 5.16 9.56
C GLU A 56 -4.30 6.31 8.94
N THR A 57 -4.67 6.77 7.74
CA THR A 57 -4.05 7.93 7.10
C THR A 57 -4.35 9.22 7.86
N GLU A 58 -5.60 9.42 8.27
CA GLU A 58 -6.01 10.60 9.05
C GLU A 58 -5.31 10.66 10.42
N ALA A 59 -5.21 9.53 11.11
CA ALA A 59 -4.47 9.43 12.38
C ALA A 59 -2.99 9.76 12.19
N MET A 60 -2.35 9.20 11.15
CA MET A 60 -0.94 9.48 10.85
C MET A 60 -0.68 10.98 10.57
N VAL A 61 -1.59 11.64 9.84
CA VAL A 61 -1.51 13.09 9.63
C VAL A 61 -1.74 13.86 10.93
N GLY A 62 -2.74 13.47 11.73
CA GLY A 62 -3.02 14.10 13.02
C GLY A 62 -1.82 14.03 13.97
N ASP A 63 -1.26 12.84 14.17
CA ASP A 63 -0.09 12.62 15.03
C ASP A 63 1.11 13.44 14.57
N PHE A 64 1.32 13.58 13.26
CA PHE A 64 2.38 14.41 12.70
C PHE A 64 2.17 15.90 12.98
N LEU A 65 0.95 16.42 12.75
CA LEU A 65 0.62 17.82 13.01
C LEU A 65 0.74 18.15 14.50
N ASP A 66 0.27 17.27 15.38
CA ASP A 66 0.38 17.44 16.83
C ASP A 66 1.86 17.47 17.26
N GLY A 67 2.70 16.60 16.68
CA GLY A 67 4.14 16.61 16.91
C GLY A 67 4.82 17.92 16.48
N GLN A 68 4.57 18.37 15.25
CA GLN A 68 5.19 19.59 14.71
C GLN A 68 4.71 20.85 15.44
N THR A 69 3.42 20.91 15.80
CA THR A 69 2.89 22.05 16.55
C THR A 69 3.39 22.08 17.99
N ALA A 70 3.64 20.92 18.61
CA ALA A 70 4.30 20.85 19.92
C ALA A 70 5.77 21.32 19.87
N GLU A 71 6.44 21.18 18.74
CA GLU A 71 7.78 21.73 18.48
C GLU A 71 7.77 23.24 18.18
N GLY A 72 6.59 23.85 18.03
CA GLY A 72 6.40 25.28 17.85
C GLY A 72 6.20 25.72 16.39
N PHE A 73 6.10 24.80 15.45
CA PHE A 73 5.76 25.13 14.06
C PHE A 73 4.30 25.54 13.94
N SER A 74 4.04 26.58 13.14
CA SER A 74 2.69 26.93 12.71
C SER A 74 2.20 26.04 11.57
N LEU A 75 0.89 25.91 11.41
CA LEU A 75 0.30 25.12 10.31
C LEU A 75 0.75 25.62 8.92
N THR A 76 0.99 26.92 8.76
CA THR A 76 1.51 27.50 7.51
C THR A 76 2.94 27.05 7.23
N GLU A 77 3.80 27.00 8.24
CA GLU A 77 5.18 26.50 8.08
C GLU A 77 5.17 25.02 7.74
N ILE A 78 4.32 24.23 8.40
CA ILE A 78 4.17 22.80 8.12
C ILE A 78 3.74 22.57 6.66
N ASP A 79 2.75 23.33 6.15
CA ASP A 79 2.30 23.22 4.76
C ASP A 79 3.41 23.60 3.74
N GLN A 80 4.28 24.55 4.11
CA GLN A 80 5.40 24.96 3.26
C GLN A 80 6.56 23.95 3.25
N LEU A 81 6.78 23.26 4.37
CA LEU A 81 7.90 22.35 4.54
C LEU A 81 7.57 20.91 4.12
N TYR A 82 6.32 20.49 4.28
CA TYR A 82 5.93 19.11 4.08
C TYR A 82 4.84 18.96 3.01
N VAL A 83 4.71 17.76 2.48
CA VAL A 83 3.58 17.36 1.65
C VAL A 83 3.17 15.92 1.97
N LEU A 84 1.86 15.67 1.92
CA LEU A 84 1.28 14.35 2.05
C LEU A 84 1.26 13.67 0.68
N GLU A 85 2.03 12.60 0.52
CA GLU A 85 1.96 11.72 -0.63
C GLU A 85 0.91 10.62 -0.39
N LEU A 86 -0.03 10.53 -1.31
CA LEU A 86 -1.08 9.51 -1.32
C LEU A 86 -0.98 8.66 -2.59
N PRO A 87 -1.18 7.34 -2.49
CA PRO A 87 -1.35 6.50 -3.67
C PRO A 87 -2.56 6.97 -4.51
N LEU A 88 -2.41 6.96 -5.83
CA LEU A 88 -3.50 7.35 -6.75
C LEU A 88 -4.74 6.45 -6.64
N MET A 89 -4.55 5.20 -6.21
CA MET A 89 -5.61 4.21 -6.07
C MET A 89 -5.40 3.40 -4.80
N VAL A 90 -6.50 3.00 -4.15
CA VAL A 90 -6.45 1.99 -3.09
C VAL A 90 -6.41 0.62 -3.73
N GLY A 91 -5.39 -0.17 -3.39
CA GLY A 91 -5.35 -1.58 -3.75
C GLY A 91 -6.15 -2.40 -2.74
N ILE A 92 -6.95 -3.34 -3.23
CA ILE A 92 -7.73 -4.27 -2.41
C ILE A 92 -7.35 -5.68 -2.81
N ARG A 93 -7.02 -6.51 -1.84
CA ARG A 93 -6.73 -7.93 -2.05
C ARG A 93 -7.58 -8.79 -1.12
N ALA A 94 -8.13 -9.87 -1.66
CA ALA A 94 -8.69 -10.94 -0.86
C ALA A 94 -7.56 -11.92 -0.50
N ASP A 95 -7.26 -12.04 0.78
CA ASP A 95 -6.27 -12.96 1.33
C ASP A 95 -6.94 -13.88 2.35
N ASN A 96 -7.08 -15.16 2.02
CA ASN A 96 -7.63 -16.20 2.91
C ASN A 96 -8.98 -15.81 3.56
N GLY A 97 -9.89 -15.22 2.77
CA GLY A 97 -11.22 -14.79 3.24
C GLY A 97 -11.24 -13.45 3.99
N ARG A 98 -10.12 -12.73 4.06
CA ARG A 98 -10.04 -11.36 4.58
C ARG A 98 -9.73 -10.38 3.45
N VAL A 99 -10.41 -9.24 3.47
CA VAL A 99 -10.10 -8.12 2.58
C VAL A 99 -9.02 -7.27 3.22
N ARG A 100 -7.92 -7.04 2.50
CA ARG A 100 -6.85 -6.11 2.90
C ARG A 100 -6.82 -4.94 1.93
N ALA A 101 -6.81 -3.73 2.48
CA ALA A 101 -6.56 -2.52 1.73
C ALA A 101 -5.07 -2.15 1.82
N SER A 102 -4.49 -1.71 0.70
CA SER A 102 -3.17 -1.11 0.61
C SER A 102 -3.35 0.34 0.18
N TYR A 103 -3.02 1.26 1.10
CA TYR A 103 -3.10 2.71 0.90
C TYR A 103 -1.97 3.39 1.68
N ASP A 104 -0.75 3.10 1.23
CA ASP A 104 0.48 3.49 1.93
C ASP A 104 0.77 4.99 1.76
N ALA A 105 0.11 5.81 2.57
CA ALA A 105 0.34 7.25 2.66
C ALA A 105 1.66 7.57 3.35
N ARG A 106 2.31 8.67 2.96
CA ARG A 106 3.56 9.14 3.56
C ARG A 106 3.61 10.66 3.61
N ILE A 107 4.25 11.20 4.63
CA ILE A 107 4.57 12.63 4.72
C ILE A 107 6.04 12.79 4.36
N ILE A 108 6.34 13.67 3.42
CA ILE A 108 7.70 13.94 2.96
C ILE A 108 8.05 15.42 3.14
N ASP A 109 9.32 15.70 3.38
CA ASP A 109 9.87 17.05 3.33
C ASP A 109 10.02 17.47 1.86
N ARG A 110 9.59 18.69 1.54
CA ARG A 110 9.69 19.26 0.18
C ARG A 110 11.11 19.58 -0.24
N GLN A 111 12.04 19.68 0.71
CA GLN A 111 13.44 20.06 0.47
C GLN A 111 14.41 18.86 0.49
N ALA A 112 13.91 17.63 0.66
CA ALA A 112 14.69 16.40 0.69
C ALA A 112 15.08 15.86 -0.69
#